data_AF-A0AAW3ZWZ8-F1
#
_entry.id   AF-A0AAW3ZWZ8-F1
#
_cell.length_a   1.000
_cell.length_b   1.000
_cell.length_c   1.000
_cell.angle_alpha   90.00
_cell.angle_beta   90.00
_cell.angle_gamma   90.00
#
_symmetry.space_group_name_H-M   'P 1'
#
loop_
_entity.id
_entity.type
_entity.pdbx_description
1 polymer ?
#
loop_
_entity_poly.entity_id
_entity_poly.type
_entity_poly.pdbx_seq_one_letter_code
_entity_poly.pdbx_strand_id
1 'polypeptide(L)' 'MKHLISFLIISLFFIGCAKTEPVIITKTEFKEVLVPIRCGEMPTKPNNDGSKQAAKALMIYLKTCEEMLAGCVGGK' A
#
# COMPACT_ATOMS: atom_id res chain seq x y z
N MET A 1 11.99 63.88 -3.12
CA MET A 1 12.68 62.72 -2.48
C MET A 1 11.76 61.86 -1.60
N LYS A 2 10.82 62.42 -0.82
CA LYS A 2 9.91 61.65 0.05
C LYS A 2 9.04 60.61 -0.70
N HIS A 3 8.51 60.96 -1.87
CA HIS A 3 7.69 60.04 -2.68
C HIS A 3 8.47 58.87 -3.28
N LEU A 4 9.77 59.07 -3.56
CA LEU A 4 10.64 58.03 -4.12
C LEU A 4 10.92 56.92 -3.09
N ILE A 5 11.14 57.32 -1.84
CA ILE A 5 11.34 56.41 -0.70
C ILE A 5 10.06 55.62 -0.42
N SER A 6 8.89 56.27 -0.50
CA SER A 6 7.59 55.61 -0.33
C SER A 6 7.36 54.53 -1.40
N PHE A 7 7.66 54.82 -2.67
CA PHE A 7 7.53 53.85 -3.75
C PHE A 7 8.48 52.66 -3.59
N LEU A 8 9.71 52.92 -3.13
CA LEU A 8 10.70 51.87 -2.88
C LEU A 8 10.25 50.91 -1.76
N ILE A 9 9.71 51.45 -0.67
CA ILE A 9 9.18 50.66 0.44
C ILE A 9 8.01 49.80 -0.01
N ILE A 10 7.09 50.34 -0.82
CA ILE A 10 5.94 49.58 -1.34
C ILE A 10 6.40 48.45 -2.26
N SER A 11 7.42 48.67 -3.09
CA SER A 11 7.93 47.64 -4.01
C SER A 11 8.52 46.42 -3.30
N LEU A 12 9.13 46.62 -2.11
CA LEU A 12 9.71 45.55 -1.30
C LEU A 12 8.66 44.54 -0.80
N PHE A 13 7.41 44.97 -0.59
CA PHE A 13 6.32 44.07 -0.16
C PHE A 13 5.85 43.13 -1.27
N PHE A 14 6.08 43.44 -2.54
CA PHE A 14 5.65 42.60 -3.67
C PHE A 14 6.70 41.59 -4.13
N ILE A 15 7.94 41.63 -3.61
CA ILE A 15 9.03 40.70 -3.98
C ILE A 15 8.72 39.27 -3.49
N GLY A 16 7.97 39.12 -2.40
CA GLY A 16 7.62 37.81 -1.84
C GLY A 16 6.50 37.05 -2.56
N CYS A 17 5.83 37.67 -3.55
CA CYS A 17 4.68 37.06 -4.24
C CYS A 17 5.08 36.33 -5.53
N ALA A 18 6.35 36.39 -5.92
CA ALA A 18 6.90 35.60 -7.02
C ALA A 18 7.44 34.28 -6.45
N LYS A 19 6.54 33.34 -6.15
CA LYS A 19 6.95 31.93 -5.96
C LYS A 19 7.47 31.43 -7.31
N THR A 20 8.79 31.35 -7.44
CA THR A 20 9.56 31.00 -8.66
C THR A 20 9.62 29.50 -8.94
N GLU A 21 8.61 28.75 -8.52
CA GLU A 21 8.53 27.34 -8.84
C GLU A 21 7.06 27.06 -9.16
N PRO A 22 6.69 26.90 -10.44
CA PRO A 22 5.46 26.17 -10.70
C PRO A 22 5.64 24.84 -9.97
N VAL A 23 4.70 24.50 -9.10
CA VAL A 23 4.51 23.11 -8.64
C VAL A 23 4.02 22.37 -9.88
N ILE A 24 4.91 22.22 -10.88
CA ILE A 24 4.72 21.25 -11.94
C ILE A 24 4.80 19.95 -11.17
N ILE A 25 3.69 19.22 -11.16
CA ILE A 25 3.68 17.83 -10.75
C ILE A 25 4.51 17.06 -11.80
N THR A 26 5.82 17.30 -11.89
CA THR A 26 6.77 16.67 -12.82
C THR A 26 7.24 15.31 -12.31
N LYS A 27 6.88 14.96 -11.08
CA LYS A 27 6.99 13.61 -10.55
C LYS A 27 5.64 13.18 -10.03
N THR A 28 4.87 12.50 -10.87
CA THR A 28 3.90 11.54 -10.37
C THR A 28 4.72 10.45 -9.67
N GLU A 29 4.85 10.54 -8.34
CA GLU A 29 5.41 9.45 -7.55
C GLU A 29 4.42 8.29 -7.60
N PHE A 30 4.70 7.31 -8.46
CA PHE A 30 3.95 6.08 -8.49
C PHE A 30 4.30 5.29 -7.23
N LYS A 31 3.38 5.29 -6.26
CA LYS A 31 3.46 4.41 -5.12
C LYS A 31 3.03 3.01 -5.57
N GLU A 32 3.97 2.09 -5.60
CA GLU A 32 3.64 0.67 -5.74
C GLU A 32 2.79 0.24 -4.54
N VAL A 33 1.52 -0.06 -4.79
CA VAL A 33 0.64 -0.68 -3.81
C VAL A 33 0.63 -2.16 -4.11
N LEU A 34 1.26 -2.94 -3.24
CA LEU A 34 1.20 -4.39 -3.30
C LEU A 34 -0.24 -4.82 -3.00
N VAL A 35 -1.00 -5.11 -4.05
CA VAL A 35 -2.34 -5.69 -3.91
C VAL A 35 -2.15 -7.19 -3.70
N PRO A 36 -2.62 -7.76 -2.57
CA PRO A 36 -2.52 -9.18 -2.35
C PRO A 36 -3.33 -9.92 -3.42
N ILE A 37 -2.69 -10.83 -4.14
CA ILE A 37 -3.38 -11.76 -5.02
C ILE A 37 -4.08 -12.76 -4.11
N ARG A 38 -5.40 -12.93 -4.27
CA ARG A 38 -6.10 -13.96 -3.51
C ARG A 38 -5.64 -15.33 -3.98
N CYS A 39 -5.19 -16.15 -3.03
CA CYS A 39 -5.06 -17.59 -3.25
C CYS A 39 -6.46 -18.18 -3.52
N GLY A 40 -6.51 -19.34 -4.17
CA GLY A 40 -7.75 -20.08 -4.37
C GLY A 40 -8.49 -20.38 -3.05
N GLU A 41 -9.74 -20.83 -3.16
CA GLU A 41 -10.54 -21.16 -1.98
C GLU A 41 -9.92 -22.34 -1.20
N MET A 42 -9.82 -22.19 0.12
CA MET A 42 -9.33 -23.24 0.99
C MET A 42 -10.39 -24.33 1.17
N PRO A 43 -9.97 -25.61 1.34
CA PRO A 43 -10.91 -26.69 1.61
C PRO A 43 -11.69 -26.46 2.90
N THR A 44 -12.88 -27.06 3.00
CA THR A 44 -13.69 -27.02 4.21
C THR A 44 -13.00 -27.78 5.34
N LYS A 45 -12.85 -27.13 6.50
CA LYS A 45 -12.28 -27.77 7.69
C LYS A 45 -13.17 -28.93 8.16
N PRO A 46 -12.64 -30.14 8.37
CA PRO A 46 -13.41 -31.26 8.88
C PRO A 46 -13.82 -31.04 10.34
N ASN A 47 -14.94 -31.64 10.75
CA ASN A 47 -15.40 -31.61 12.13
C ASN A 47 -14.43 -32.35 13.06
N ASN A 48 -14.28 -31.86 14.29
CA ASN A 48 -13.45 -32.48 15.31
C ASN A 48 -14.31 -33.05 16.44
N ASP A 49 -14.54 -34.36 16.42
CA ASP A 49 -15.28 -35.08 17.46
C ASP A 49 -14.38 -35.68 18.56
N GLY A 50 -13.07 -35.40 18.52
CA GLY A 50 -12.09 -35.94 19.47
C GLY A 50 -11.66 -37.38 19.20
N SER A 51 -12.20 -38.03 18.16
CA SER A 51 -11.77 -39.37 17.75
C SER A 51 -10.38 -39.36 17.09
N LYS A 52 -9.72 -40.53 17.08
CA LYS A 52 -8.46 -40.71 16.34
C LYS A 52 -8.65 -40.50 14.83
N GLN A 53 -9.83 -40.82 14.32
CA GLN A 53 -10.21 -40.65 12.92
C GLN A 53 -10.34 -39.16 12.57
N ALA A 54 -11.01 -38.37 13.41
CA ALA A 54 -11.08 -36.92 13.23
C ALA A 54 -9.71 -36.26 13.35
N ALA A 55 -8.87 -36.71 14.29
CA ALA A 55 -7.49 -36.23 14.39
C ALA A 55 -6.70 -36.52 13.10
N LYS A 56 -6.84 -37.71 12.51
CA LYS A 56 -6.22 -38.05 11.23
C LYS A 56 -6.75 -37.17 10.09
N ALA A 57 -8.07 -36.94 10.02
CA ALA A 57 -8.68 -36.08 9.01
C ALA A 57 -8.18 -34.62 9.12
N LEU A 58 -8.04 -34.10 10.33
CA LEU A 58 -7.48 -32.78 10.59
C LEU A 58 -6.02 -32.67 10.13
N MET A 59 -5.20 -33.69 10.39
CA MET A 59 -3.79 -33.70 9.94
C MET A 59 -3.68 -33.69 8.42
N ILE A 60 -4.53 -34.45 7.73
CA ILE A 60 -4.58 -34.44 6.25
C ILE A 60 -5.03 -33.05 5.75
N TYR A 61 -6.09 -32.50 6.35
CA TYR A 61 -6.58 -31.17 6.03
C TYR A 61 -5.49 -30.10 6.15
N LEU A 62 -4.73 -30.10 7.26
CA LEU A 62 -3.65 -29.15 7.49
C LEU A 62 -2.54 -29.29 6.45
N LYS A 63 -2.13 -30.52 6.14
CA LYS A 63 -1.14 -30.79 5.09
C LYS A 63 -1.58 -30.24 3.73
N THR A 64 -2.84 -30.46 3.34
CA THR A 64 -3.38 -29.92 2.08
C THR A 64 -3.37 -28.39 2.07
N CYS A 65 -3.68 -27.76 3.20
CA CYS A 65 -3.61 -26.30 3.33
C CYS A 65 -2.19 -25.78 3.10
N GLU A 66 -1.19 -26.43 3.70
CA GLU A 66 0.22 -26.06 3.55
C GLU A 66 0.70 -26.19 2.09
N GLU A 67 0.33 -27.28 1.41
CA GLU A 67 0.67 -27.50 0.00
C GLU A 67 0.04 -26.43 -0.92
N MET A 68 -1.21 -26.05 -0.67
CA MET A 68 -1.90 -24.98 -1.43
C MET A 68 -1.26 -23.61 -1.20
N LEU A 69 -0.93 -23.29 0.06
CA LEU A 69 -0.30 -22.03 0.41
C LEU A 69 1.14 -21.93 -0.12
N ALA A 70 1.88 -23.04 -0.17
CA ALA A 70 3.21 -23.09 -0.77
C ALA A 70 3.18 -22.72 -2.27
N GLY A 71 2.16 -23.19 -3.00
CA GLY A 71 1.95 -22.78 -4.40
C GLY A 71 1.60 -21.29 -4.54
N CYS A 72 0.83 -20.75 -3.59
CA CYS A 72 0.38 -19.36 -3.64
C CYS A 72 1.50 -18.33 -3.36
N VAL A 73 2.41 -18.62 -2.43
CA VAL A 73 3.50 -17.69 -2.06
C VAL A 73 4.60 -17.65 -3.13
N GLY A 74 4.67 -18.65 -4.02
CA GLY A 74 5.74 -18.83 -5.01
C GLY A 74 5.41 -18.47 -6.46
N GLY A 75 4.18 -18.06 -6.78
CA GLY A 75 3.81 -17.60 -8.14
C GLY A 75 4.22 -18.54 -9.28
N LYS A 76 3.89 -19.83 -9.19
CA LYS A 76 3.93 -20.76 -10.32
C LYS A 76 2.54 -21.19 -10.71
#